data_AF-A0A7Y8LVA3-F1
#
_entry.id   AF-A0A7Y8LVA3-F1
#
_cell.length_a   1.000
_cell.length_b   1.000
_cell.length_c   1.000
_cell.angle_alpha   90.00
_cell.angle_beta   90.00
_cell.angle_gamma   90.00
#
_symmetry.space_group_name_H-M   'P 1'
#
loop_
_entity.id
_entity.type
_entity.pdbx_description
1 polymer ?
#
loop_
_entity_poly.entity_id
_entity_poly.type
_entity_poly.pdbx_seq_one_letter_code
_entity_poly.pdbx_strand_id
1 'polypeptide(L)'
;MIPPRRSLRQLTGPAVVLGVLLACTATLAGALHVREIRVRGCQRFPAQEVENVLRTALGTPTVAARPDRLRGAVLAVPWVADAHVTVSLDGIVTCAVEERTPVAVAEDSGLRQLLDAEGRLLGPASYDAPPLRL
;
A
#
# COMPACT_ATOMS: atom_id res chain seq x y z
N MET A 1 -56.59 -21.34 -32.81
CA MET A 1 -56.26 -21.31 -31.37
C MET A 1 -54.77 -21.61 -31.19
N ILE A 2 -53.93 -20.57 -30.97
CA ILE A 2 -52.72 -20.38 -30.11
C ILE A 2 -51.84 -21.64 -29.76
N PRO A 3 -50.47 -21.60 -29.71
CA PRO A 3 -49.45 -20.72 -30.35
C PRO A 3 -48.21 -21.48 -30.93
N PRO A 4 -47.24 -20.80 -31.60
CA PRO A 4 -45.96 -21.37 -32.02
C PRO A 4 -44.93 -21.46 -30.88
N ARG A 5 -44.24 -22.60 -30.75
CA ARG A 5 -43.13 -22.80 -29.81
C ARG A 5 -41.84 -22.20 -30.39
N ARG A 6 -41.45 -21.01 -29.90
CA ARG A 6 -40.09 -20.46 -30.08
C ARG A 6 -39.09 -21.27 -29.25
N SER A 7 -38.30 -22.14 -29.88
CA SER A 7 -37.15 -22.76 -29.22
C SER A 7 -35.91 -21.89 -29.39
N LEU A 8 -35.52 -21.28 -28.27
CA LEU A 8 -34.21 -20.73 -27.89
C LEU A 8 -33.10 -20.83 -28.94
N ARG A 9 -32.77 -19.69 -29.56
CA ARG A 9 -31.46 -19.50 -30.18
C ARG A 9 -30.39 -19.60 -29.10
N GLN A 10 -29.42 -20.46 -29.36
CA GLN A 10 -28.32 -20.79 -28.47
C GLN A 10 -27.55 -19.53 -28.05
N LEU A 11 -27.48 -19.30 -26.73
CA LEU A 11 -26.75 -18.22 -26.05
C LEU A 11 -25.36 -18.73 -25.59
N THR A 12 -24.60 -19.39 -26.46
CA THR A 12 -23.25 -19.89 -26.11
C THR A 12 -22.16 -18.83 -26.30
N GLY A 13 -22.42 -17.78 -27.09
CA GLY A 13 -21.45 -16.70 -27.36
C GLY A 13 -21.09 -15.79 -26.18
N PRO A 14 -22.06 -15.22 -25.41
CA PRO A 14 -21.73 -14.20 -24.42
C PRO A 14 -21.01 -14.76 -23.20
N ALA A 15 -21.29 -16.01 -22.80
CA ALA A 15 -20.68 -16.62 -21.63
C ALA A 15 -19.18 -16.91 -21.83
N VAL A 16 -18.77 -17.32 -23.04
CA VAL A 16 -17.37 -17.58 -23.37
C VAL A 16 -16.56 -16.28 -23.42
N VAL A 17 -17.11 -15.23 -24.04
CA VAL A 17 -16.45 -13.92 -24.11
C VAL A 17 -16.29 -13.30 -22.72
N LEU A 18 -17.31 -13.40 -21.87
CA LEU A 18 -17.24 -12.91 -20.49
C LEU A 18 -16.23 -13.72 -19.66
N GLY A 19 -16.18 -15.05 -19.84
CA GLY A 19 -15.19 -15.91 -19.20
C GLY A 19 -13.76 -15.60 -19.60
N VAL A 20 -13.52 -15.30 -20.89
CA VAL A 20 -12.19 -14.89 -21.40
C VAL A 20 -11.80 -13.52 -20.87
N LEU A 21 -12.72 -12.55 -20.80
CA LEU A 21 -12.44 -11.23 -20.23
C LEU A 21 -12.10 -11.30 -18.73
N LEU A 22 -12.86 -12.09 -17.96
CA LEU A 22 -12.59 -12.35 -16.54
C LEU A 22 -11.25 -13.09 -16.34
N ALA A 23 -10.93 -14.05 -17.21
CA ALA A 23 -9.66 -14.75 -17.16
C ALA A 23 -8.47 -13.83 -17.50
N CYS A 24 -8.57 -13.00 -18.55
CA CYS A 24 -7.52 -12.04 -18.93
C CYS A 24 -7.26 -10.99 -17.85
N THR A 25 -8.30 -10.55 -17.15
CA THR A 25 -8.15 -9.60 -16.02
C THR A 25 -7.52 -10.26 -14.80
N ALA A 26 -7.86 -11.52 -14.52
CA ALA A 26 -7.27 -12.27 -13.41
C ALA A 26 -5.79 -12.64 -13.66
N THR A 27 -5.42 -13.00 -14.90
CA THR A 27 -4.04 -13.36 -15.24
C THR A 27 -3.09 -12.15 -15.24
N LEU A 28 -3.56 -10.97 -15.67
CA LEU A 28 -2.79 -9.72 -15.52
C LEU A 28 -2.51 -9.40 -14.04
N ALA A 29 -3.46 -9.69 -13.14
CA ALA A 29 -3.30 -9.44 -11.72
C ALA A 29 -2.30 -10.40 -11.03
N GLY A 30 -2.13 -11.61 -11.54
CA GLY A 30 -1.23 -12.63 -10.97
C GLY A 30 0.20 -12.62 -11.51
N ALA A 31 0.46 -12.01 -12.66
CA ALA A 31 1.75 -12.12 -13.37
C ALA A 31 2.73 -10.96 -13.14
N LEU A 32 2.37 -9.95 -12.35
CA LEU A 32 3.24 -8.82 -12.02
C LEU A 32 4.32 -9.26 -11.01
N HIS A 33 5.43 -9.79 -11.53
CA HIS A 33 6.61 -10.08 -10.73
C HIS A 33 7.28 -8.76 -10.35
N VAL A 34 7.37 -8.46 -9.04
CA VAL A 34 8.04 -7.25 -8.58
C VAL A 34 9.54 -7.40 -8.78
N ARG A 35 10.11 -6.53 -9.62
CA ARG A 35 11.54 -6.49 -9.94
C ARG A 35 12.29 -5.53 -9.03
N GLU A 36 11.66 -4.40 -8.70
CA GLU A 36 12.32 -3.31 -7.99
C GLU A 36 11.31 -2.52 -7.14
N ILE A 37 11.76 -2.07 -5.97
CA ILE A 37 11.02 -1.15 -5.10
C ILE A 37 11.83 0.13 -4.99
N ARG A 38 11.21 1.27 -5.28
CA ARG A 38 11.81 2.60 -5.17
C ARG A 38 11.01 3.44 -4.20
N VAL A 39 11.63 3.79 -3.07
CA VAL A 39 11.03 4.68 -2.07
C VAL A 39 11.70 6.05 -2.13
N ARG A 40 10.91 7.12 -2.04
CA ARG A 40 11.37 8.50 -2.01
C ARG A 40 10.58 9.30 -0.96
N GLY A 41 11.15 10.41 -0.50
CA GLY A 41 10.50 11.31 0.46
C GLY A 41 10.87 11.05 1.93
N CYS A 42 11.59 9.97 2.22
CA CYS A 42 12.15 9.72 3.54
C CYS A 42 13.45 10.52 3.74
N GLN A 43 13.42 11.55 4.59
CA GLN A 43 14.55 12.40 4.98
C GLN A 43 14.93 12.20 6.46
N ARG A 44 13.96 11.93 7.33
CA ARG A 44 14.15 11.84 8.79
C ARG A 44 14.26 10.40 9.30
N PHE A 45 13.78 9.44 8.53
CA PHE A 45 13.83 8.01 8.86
C PHE A 45 14.31 7.19 7.66
N PRO A 46 14.83 5.97 7.86
CA PRO A 46 15.42 5.19 6.77
C PRO A 46 14.34 4.68 5.81
N ALA A 47 14.51 4.97 4.51
CA ALA A 47 13.63 4.46 3.45
C ALA A 47 13.50 2.92 3.46
N GLN A 48 14.54 2.21 3.95
CA GLN A 48 14.52 0.76 4.11
C GLN A 48 13.35 0.24 4.95
N GLU A 49 12.87 1.02 5.92
CA GLU A 49 11.74 0.62 6.75
C GLU A 49 10.47 0.46 5.91
N VAL A 50 10.20 1.44 5.04
CA VAL A 50 9.09 1.40 4.07
C VAL A 50 9.31 0.29 3.04
N GLU A 51 10.53 0.14 2.53
CA GLU A 51 10.85 -0.94 1.57
C GLU A 51 10.57 -2.33 2.15
N ASN A 52 10.92 -2.56 3.41
CA ASN A 52 10.69 -3.83 4.09
C ASN A 52 9.20 -4.11 4.29
N VAL A 53 8.42 -3.08 4.66
CA VAL A 53 6.97 -3.18 4.76
C VAL A 53 6.34 -3.52 3.40
N LEU A 54 6.77 -2.84 2.33
CA LEU A 54 6.31 -3.13 0.98
C LEU A 54 6.69 -4.54 0.54
N ARG A 55 7.93 -4.98 0.78
CA ARG A 55 8.40 -6.33 0.43
C ARG A 55 7.61 -7.42 1.16
N THR A 56 7.31 -7.21 2.44
CA THR A 56 6.51 -8.13 3.24
C THR A 56 5.07 -8.21 2.74
N ALA A 57 4.47 -7.06 2.43
CA ALA A 57 3.14 -7.00 1.85
C ALA A 57 3.08 -7.77 0.51
N LEU A 58 4.07 -7.55 -0.37
CA LEU A 58 4.16 -8.20 -1.68
C LEU A 58 4.43 -9.71 -1.61
N GLY A 59 5.17 -10.19 -0.60
CA GLY A 59 5.46 -11.61 -0.39
C GLY A 59 4.28 -12.44 0.13
N THR A 60 3.18 -11.79 0.52
CA THR A 60 2.00 -12.47 1.05
C THR A 60 1.04 -12.78 -0.11
N PRO A 61 0.71 -14.07 -0.39
CA PRO A 61 -0.07 -14.48 -1.58
C PRO A 61 -1.52 -13.96 -1.67
N THR A 62 -1.94 -13.08 -0.76
CA THR A 62 -3.24 -12.37 -0.80
C THR A 62 -3.13 -10.96 -1.38
N VAL A 63 -1.92 -10.39 -1.48
CA VAL A 63 -1.66 -9.01 -1.89
C VAL A 63 -1.01 -8.99 -3.27
N ALA A 64 -1.76 -9.48 -4.26
CA ALA A 64 -1.44 -9.17 -5.65
C ALA A 64 -1.53 -7.64 -5.83
N ALA A 65 -0.38 -6.97 -5.90
CA ALA A 65 -0.09 -5.65 -6.48
C ALA A 65 -1.15 -4.54 -6.39
N ARG A 66 -2.09 -4.56 -5.43
CA ARG A 66 -3.10 -3.51 -5.29
C ARG A 66 -2.44 -2.32 -4.61
N PRO A 67 -2.31 -1.17 -5.30
CA PRO A 67 -1.64 0.00 -4.75
C PRO A 67 -2.24 0.45 -3.42
N ASP A 68 -3.57 0.34 -3.26
CA ASP A 68 -4.27 0.75 -2.03
C ASP A 68 -3.89 -0.09 -0.80
N ARG A 69 -3.68 -1.40 -0.99
CA ARG A 69 -3.26 -2.29 0.11
C ARG A 69 -1.81 -2.02 0.50
N LEU A 70 -0.95 -1.79 -0.49
CA LEU A 70 0.43 -1.40 -0.26
C LEU A 70 0.50 -0.05 0.46
N ARG A 71 -0.28 0.93 0.03
CA ARG A 71 -0.43 2.22 0.71
C ARG A 71 -0.86 2.03 2.16
N GLY A 72 -1.89 1.21 2.41
CA GLY A 72 -2.34 0.91 3.76
C GLY A 72 -1.26 0.30 4.65
N ALA A 73 -0.41 -0.57 4.10
CA ALA A 73 0.73 -1.12 4.82
C ALA A 73 1.78 -0.03 5.14
N VAL A 74 2.10 0.84 4.18
CA VAL A 74 3.07 1.93 4.38
C VAL A 74 2.57 2.95 5.41
N LEU A 75 1.26 3.26 5.43
CA LEU A 75 0.66 4.15 6.43
C LEU A 75 0.72 3.61 7.87
N ALA A 76 0.98 2.32 8.06
CA ALA A 76 1.21 1.74 9.38
C ALA A 76 2.59 2.08 9.94
N VAL A 77 3.52 2.57 9.11
CA VAL A 77 4.82 3.06 9.56
C VAL A 77 4.62 4.38 10.30
N PRO A 78 5.09 4.52 11.56
CA PRO A 78 4.78 5.68 12.39
C PRO A 78 5.16 7.02 11.77
N TRP A 79 6.32 7.10 11.10
CA TRP A 79 6.81 8.32 10.46
C TRP A 79 6.02 8.77 9.23
N VAL A 80 5.11 7.94 8.70
CA VAL A 80 4.39 8.22 7.47
C VAL A 80 3.09 8.99 7.77
N ALA A 81 2.99 10.20 7.23
CA ALA A 81 1.76 10.99 7.26
C ALA A 81 0.83 10.54 6.13
N ASP A 82 1.39 10.46 4.92
CA ASP A 82 0.74 9.92 3.73
C ASP A 82 1.75 9.18 2.84
N ALA A 83 1.25 8.32 1.97
CA ALA A 83 2.04 7.65 0.95
C ALA A 83 1.26 7.51 -0.35
N HIS A 84 1.93 7.73 -1.47
CA HIS A 84 1.43 7.43 -2.80
C HIS A 84 2.21 6.25 -3.38
N VAL A 85 1.51 5.14 -3.62
CA VAL A 85 2.11 3.92 -4.16
C VAL A 85 1.60 3.70 -5.58
N THR A 86 2.51 3.40 -6.49
CA THR A 86 2.19 3.00 -7.87
C THR A 86 2.93 1.74 -8.23
N VAL A 87 2.30 0.90 -9.04
CA VAL A 87 2.89 -0.34 -9.56
C VAL A 87 2.87 -0.26 -11.08
N SER A 88 4.04 -0.30 -11.70
CA SER A 88 4.16 -0.33 -13.15
C SER A 88 3.97 -1.74 -13.70
N LEU A 89 3.59 -1.84 -14.97
CA LEU A 89 3.51 -3.12 -15.68
C LEU A 89 4.86 -3.82 -15.79
N ASP A 90 5.96 -3.05 -15.76
CA ASP A 90 7.33 -3.57 -15.76
C ASP A 90 7.75 -4.18 -14.42
N GLY A 91 6.87 -4.22 -13.42
CA GLY A 91 7.15 -4.77 -12.10
C GLY A 91 7.92 -3.83 -11.18
N ILE A 92 7.88 -2.50 -11.43
CA ILE A 92 8.51 -1.50 -10.57
C ILE A 92 7.46 -0.92 -9.63
N VAL A 93 7.71 -1.02 -8.32
CA VAL A 93 6.87 -0.39 -7.29
C VAL A 93 7.51 0.92 -6.87
N THR A 94 6.83 2.03 -7.12
CA THR A 94 7.28 3.35 -6.67
C THR A 94 6.43 3.82 -5.50
N CYS A 95 7.06 4.29 -4.43
CA CYS A 95 6.40 4.85 -3.27
C CYS A 95 6.97 6.24 -2.98
N ALA A 96 6.11 7.26 -3.05
CA ALA A 96 6.40 8.60 -2.56
C ALA A 96 5.80 8.73 -1.16
N VAL A 97 6.64 9.04 -0.17
CA VAL A 97 6.26 9.16 1.23
C VAL A 97 6.22 10.63 1.62
N GLU A 98 5.13 11.03 2.27
CA GLU A 98 5.03 12.26 3.03
C GLU A 98 5.27 11.94 4.50
N GLU A 99 6.28 12.58 5.07
CA GLU A 99 6.69 12.35 6.45
C GLU A 99 5.94 13.22 7.44
N ARG A 100 5.61 12.64 8.59
CA ARG A 100 5.07 13.36 9.74
C ARG A 100 6.07 14.37 10.28
N THR A 101 5.54 15.47 10.80
CA THR A 101 6.33 16.52 11.44
C THR A 101 6.36 16.31 12.94
N PRO A 102 7.54 16.05 13.54
CA PRO A 102 7.67 16.01 14.99
C PRO A 102 7.49 17.44 15.54
N VAL A 103 6.69 17.57 16.59
CA VAL A 103 6.44 18.85 17.27
C VAL A 103 6.91 18.84 18.72
N ALA A 104 7.19 17.67 19.28
CA ALA A 104 7.50 17.49 20.70
C ALA A 104 8.33 16.25 20.98
N VAL A 105 8.94 16.22 22.17
CA VAL A 105 9.56 15.04 22.78
C VAL A 105 8.82 14.68 24.07
N ALA A 106 8.30 13.47 24.18
CA ALA A 106 7.89 12.91 25.47
C ALA A 106 9.08 12.21 26.11
N GLU A 107 9.19 12.33 27.43
CA GLU A 107 10.19 11.65 28.23
C GLU A 107 9.49 10.89 29.35
N ASP A 108 9.65 9.58 29.37
CA ASP A 108 9.21 8.71 30.46
C ASP A 108 10.36 7.79 30.85
N SER A 109 10.73 7.81 32.13
CA SER A 109 11.73 6.90 32.70
C SER A 109 13.06 6.86 31.93
N GLY A 110 13.47 8.01 31.37
CA GLY A 110 14.69 8.16 30.57
C GLY A 110 14.56 7.78 29.09
N LEU A 111 13.41 7.29 28.64
CA LEU A 111 13.11 7.04 27.23
C LEU A 111 12.52 8.29 26.59
N ARG A 112 13.24 8.88 25.64
CA ARG A 112 12.80 10.05 24.87
C ARG A 112 12.19 9.60 23.55
N GLN A 113 10.94 9.98 23.29
CA GLN A 113 10.20 9.65 22.06
C GLN A 113 9.69 10.91 21.39
N LEU A 114 9.73 10.95 20.06
CA LEU A 114 9.18 12.04 19.25
C LEU A 114 7.68 11.87 19.06
N LEU A 115 6.96 12.99 19.09
CA LEU A 115 5.52 13.05 18.85
C LEU A 115 5.17 14.01 17.72
N ASP A 116 4.17 13.63 16.94
CA ASP A 116 3.50 14.54 16.00
C ASP A 116 2.42 15.40 16.69
N ALA A 117 1.80 16.30 15.92
CA ALA A 117 0.76 17.19 16.42
C ALA A 117 -0.54 16.47 16.85
N GLU A 118 -0.73 15.22 16.40
CA GLU A 118 -1.84 14.36 16.78
C GLU A 118 -1.50 13.45 17.99
N GLY A 119 -0.31 13.58 18.57
CA GLY A 119 0.15 12.79 19.70
C GLY A 119 0.60 11.36 19.36
N ARG A 120 0.90 11.07 18.08
CA ARG A 120 1.45 9.76 17.69
C ARG A 120 2.96 9.71 17.95
N LEU A 121 3.41 8.59 18.49
CA LEU A 121 4.83 8.30 18.67
C LEU A 121 5.47 7.97 17.33
N LEU A 122 6.55 8.67 16.98
CA LEU A 122 7.28 8.48 15.73
C LEU A 122 8.50 7.57 15.93
N GLY A 123 9.10 7.60 17.12
CA GLY A 123 10.27 6.81 17.46
C GLY A 123 11.21 7.54 18.43
N PRO A 124 12.41 7.00 18.68
CA PRO A 124 13.36 7.60 19.60
C PRO A 124 13.79 9.00 19.16
N ALA A 125 13.92 9.91 20.12
CA ALA A 125 14.35 11.27 19.87
C ALA A 125 15.86 11.34 19.58
N SER A 126 16.22 11.28 18.31
CA SER A 126 17.56 11.65 17.82
C SER A 126 17.71 13.15 17.58
N TYR A 127 16.58 13.88 17.58
CA TYR A 127 16.47 15.31 17.28
C TYR A 127 16.14 16.11 18.55
N ASP A 128 16.69 17.31 18.66
CA ASP A 128 16.49 18.21 19.81
C ASP A 128 15.18 19.02 19.63
N ALA A 129 14.05 18.33 19.68
CA ALA A 129 12.75 19.00 19.79
C ALA A 129 12.46 19.36 21.27
N PRO A 130 11.72 20.45 21.54
CA PRO A 130 11.44 20.89 22.92
C PRO A 130 10.75 19.77 23.72
N PRO A 131 11.17 19.51 24.97
CA PRO A 131 10.54 18.49 25.80
C PRO A 131 9.13 18.94 26.23
N LEU A 132 8.16 18.05 26.09
CA LEU A 132 6.86 18.17 26.74
C LEU A 132 6.97 17.56 28.14
N ARG A 133 6.69 18.36 29.18
CA ARG A 133 6.52 17.88 30.55
C ARG A 133 5.03 17.70 30.81
N LEU A 134 4.61 16.45 31.01
CA LEU A 134 3.28 16.06 31.47
C LEU A 134 3.23 16.05 33.00
#